data_AF-A0A534JZP7-F1
#
_entry.id   AF-A0A534JZP7-F1
#
_cell.length_a   1.000
_cell.length_b   1.000
_cell.length_c   1.000
_cell.angle_alpha   90.00
_cell.angle_beta   90.00
_cell.angle_gamma   90.00
#
_symmetry.space_group_name_H-M   'P 1'
#
loop_
_entity.id
_entity.type
_entity.pdbx_description
1 polymer ?
#
loop_
_entity_poly.entity_id
_entity_poly.type
_entity_poly.pdbx_seq_one_letter_code
_entity_poly.pdbx_strand_id
1 'polypeptide(L)'
;MSLLAIGLAIAALGALPPVAGGESNTSGGISSGTTVSAWVPEGITAHTDVSTSGCDNSPGPYITLSGELALGGLGIELIFQNNVKGTHTHVEETTATVIVIPAGDSITIPKQPVLGGVGGNPFIWLQFTDANGNALSGEIFLGRCVQGLMAADGSFVISALASATVEGGSCSNHGSTISLSGELSLSGINARLIFRNNDNPVGGPHQHNEDTTVTIVLIPAGTTIEFPKQPPLGGVGGNPWIYLAFTDAQGNPVSERFLLGRCVQDF
;
A
#
# COMPACT_ATOMS: atom_id res chain seq x y z
N MET A 1 -1.33 -63.14 -5.36
CA MET A 1 -1.35 -63.15 -6.85
C MET A 1 -2.03 -61.87 -7.30
N SER A 2 -1.52 -61.18 -8.32
CA SER A 2 -1.85 -59.79 -8.73
C SER A 2 -1.61 -58.74 -7.62
N LEU A 3 -0.87 -57.64 -7.81
CA LEU A 3 -0.35 -56.95 -9.01
C LEU A 3 -1.42 -56.37 -9.96
N LEU A 4 -1.58 -55.05 -9.90
CA LEU A 4 -1.81 -54.17 -11.05
C LEU A 4 -1.20 -52.77 -10.79
N ALA A 5 -0.91 -52.03 -11.86
CA ALA A 5 -0.37 -50.66 -11.86
C ALA A 5 -1.14 -49.82 -12.92
N ILE A 6 -0.93 -48.53 -13.17
CA ILE A 6 0.19 -47.58 -12.92
C ILE A 6 -0.41 -46.19 -12.56
N GLY A 7 0.36 -45.26 -11.96
CA GLY A 7 -0.15 -43.91 -11.70
C GLY A 7 0.88 -42.89 -11.20
N LEU A 8 1.83 -42.52 -12.06
CA LEU A 8 2.83 -41.48 -11.76
C LEU A 8 2.28 -40.07 -12.08
N ALA A 9 2.40 -39.13 -11.15
CA ALA A 9 2.30 -37.69 -11.42
C ALA A 9 3.35 -36.94 -10.58
N ILE A 10 4.05 -36.00 -11.21
CA ILE A 10 5.20 -35.25 -10.66
C ILE A 10 4.88 -33.76 -10.74
N ALA A 11 5.42 -32.99 -9.77
CA ALA A 11 5.42 -31.52 -9.70
C ALA A 11 4.05 -30.85 -9.40
N ALA A 12 4.01 -29.64 -8.83
CA ALA A 12 5.10 -28.68 -8.63
C ALA A 12 5.18 -28.10 -7.21
N LEU A 13 6.42 -27.87 -6.76
CA LEU A 13 6.70 -26.87 -5.73
C LEU A 13 6.45 -25.50 -6.37
N GLY A 14 5.42 -24.78 -5.92
CA GLY A 14 5.18 -23.39 -6.30
C GLY A 14 6.22 -22.49 -5.62
N ALA A 15 7.40 -22.37 -6.23
CA ALA A 15 8.39 -21.40 -5.79
C ALA A 15 7.82 -19.98 -5.95
N LEU A 16 7.98 -19.17 -4.90
CA LEU A 16 7.85 -17.71 -5.03
C LEU A 16 8.80 -17.26 -6.15
N PRO A 17 8.38 -16.41 -7.10
CA PRO A 17 9.32 -15.77 -7.98
C PRO A 17 10.28 -14.91 -7.12
N PRO A 18 11.60 -14.98 -7.32
CA PRO A 18 12.44 -13.89 -6.86
C PRO A 18 11.97 -12.63 -7.59
N VAL A 19 11.53 -11.61 -6.85
CA VAL A 19 11.36 -10.28 -7.42
C VAL A 19 12.76 -9.84 -7.82
N ALA A 20 13.03 -9.88 -9.12
CA ALA A 20 14.27 -9.37 -9.67
C ALA A 20 14.27 -7.85 -9.50
N GLY A 21 15.02 -7.36 -8.51
CA GLY A 21 15.34 -5.95 -8.40
C GLY A 21 15.94 -5.48 -9.72
N GLY A 22 15.42 -4.35 -10.24
CA GLY A 22 15.95 -3.73 -11.44
C GLY A 22 17.29 -3.06 -11.14
N GLU A 23 18.39 -3.83 -11.18
CA GLU A 23 19.73 -3.27 -11.11
C GLU A 23 19.99 -2.35 -12.31
N SER A 24 19.72 -1.05 -12.17
CA SER A 24 20.23 -0.02 -13.07
C SER A 24 21.73 0.17 -12.80
N ASN A 25 22.53 -0.81 -13.23
CA ASN A 25 23.96 -0.87 -12.96
C ASN A 25 24.77 0.03 -13.92
N THR A 26 24.39 1.31 -13.98
CA THR A 26 25.09 2.37 -14.71
C THR A 26 25.84 3.25 -13.71
N SER A 27 27.17 3.12 -13.66
CA SER A 27 28.04 3.97 -12.84
C SER A 27 28.21 5.39 -13.42
N GLY A 28 27.08 6.08 -13.64
CA GLY A 28 27.02 7.48 -14.05
C GLY A 28 27.11 8.43 -12.85
N GLY A 29 27.31 9.71 -13.17
CA GLY A 29 27.12 10.78 -12.18
C GLY A 29 25.64 11.13 -12.03
N ILE A 30 25.22 11.49 -10.81
CA ILE A 30 23.88 12.03 -10.56
C ILE A 30 23.84 13.51 -10.98
N SER A 31 23.97 13.76 -12.28
CA SER A 31 23.78 15.09 -12.91
C SER A 31 22.47 15.18 -13.69
N SER A 32 21.83 14.04 -13.95
CA SER A 32 20.50 13.92 -14.56
C SER A 32 19.58 13.17 -13.59
N GLY A 33 18.29 13.53 -13.55
CA GLY A 33 17.31 12.93 -12.62
C GLY A 33 17.28 11.40 -12.73
N THR A 34 17.53 10.72 -11.62
CA THR A 34 17.56 9.25 -11.51
C THR A 34 16.33 8.80 -10.76
N THR A 35 15.46 8.03 -11.41
CA THR A 35 14.24 7.48 -10.79
C THR A 35 14.48 6.05 -10.30
N VAL A 36 14.10 5.78 -9.06
CA VAL A 36 14.05 4.44 -8.46
C VAL A 36 12.66 4.14 -7.97
N SER A 37 12.24 2.87 -8.03
CA SER A 37 10.91 2.46 -7.57
C SER A 37 10.92 1.07 -6.94
N ALA A 38 10.00 0.87 -6.00
CA ALA A 38 9.85 -0.37 -5.26
C ALA A 38 8.37 -0.63 -4.93
N TRP A 39 7.96 -1.89 -4.95
CA TRP A 39 6.72 -2.30 -4.30
C TRP A 39 6.96 -2.37 -2.79
N VAL A 40 6.23 -1.57 -2.03
CA VAL A 40 6.32 -1.45 -0.57
C VAL A 40 4.98 -1.82 0.09
N PRO A 41 4.99 -2.41 1.29
CA PRO A 41 3.80 -2.55 2.11
C PRO A 41 3.35 -1.19 2.65
N GLU A 42 2.13 -0.77 2.33
CA GLU A 42 1.49 0.43 2.89
C GLU A 42 0.43 0.02 3.92
N GLY A 43 0.56 0.50 5.16
CA GLY A 43 -0.44 0.28 6.20
C GLY A 43 -1.65 1.18 6.00
N ILE A 44 -2.86 0.64 6.15
CA ILE A 44 -4.12 1.39 6.06
C ILE A 44 -4.89 1.21 7.36
N THR A 45 -5.40 2.31 7.90
CA THR A 45 -6.47 2.30 8.92
C THR A 45 -7.72 2.92 8.32
N ALA A 46 -8.81 2.16 8.31
CA ALA A 46 -10.08 2.55 7.74
C ALA A 46 -11.11 2.81 8.84
N HIS A 47 -11.79 3.94 8.77
CA HIS A 47 -13.03 4.21 9.50
C HIS A 47 -14.15 4.43 8.49
N THR A 48 -15.20 3.62 8.54
CA THR A 48 -16.32 3.69 7.59
C THR A 48 -17.65 3.89 8.31
N ASP A 49 -18.25 5.07 8.12
CA ASP A 49 -19.65 5.34 8.46
C ASP A 49 -20.58 4.58 7.51
N VAL A 50 -21.56 3.88 8.09
CA VAL A 50 -22.59 3.18 7.32
C VAL A 50 -23.97 3.68 7.71
N SER A 51 -24.77 4.04 6.71
CA SER A 51 -26.17 4.43 6.90
C SER A 51 -27.10 3.70 5.93
N THR A 52 -28.36 3.53 6.32
CA THR A 52 -29.34 2.73 5.58
C THR A 52 -30.66 3.46 5.36
N SER A 53 -31.32 3.15 4.26
CA SER A 53 -32.72 3.53 4.02
C SER A 53 -33.48 2.40 3.30
N GLY A 54 -34.82 2.46 3.28
CA GLY A 54 -35.64 1.49 2.56
C GLY A 54 -35.50 0.04 3.05
N CYS A 55 -35.45 -0.19 4.37
CA CYS A 55 -35.34 -1.51 5.00
C CYS A 55 -36.61 -2.40 4.84
N ASP A 56 -37.37 -2.22 3.76
CA ASP A 56 -38.61 -2.92 3.47
C ASP A 56 -38.36 -4.27 2.78
N ASN A 57 -39.35 -5.16 2.81
CA ASN A 57 -39.23 -6.52 2.26
C ASN A 57 -38.93 -6.59 0.74
N SER A 58 -39.14 -5.49 0.00
CA SER A 58 -38.77 -5.34 -1.42
C SER A 58 -38.71 -3.84 -1.74
N PRO A 59 -37.68 -3.32 -2.44
CA PRO A 59 -36.61 -4.06 -3.14
C PRO A 59 -35.45 -4.52 -2.24
N GLY A 60 -35.53 -4.31 -0.92
CA GLY A 60 -34.41 -4.55 0.00
C GLY A 60 -33.65 -3.27 0.35
N PRO A 61 -32.73 -3.34 1.32
CA PRO A 61 -32.14 -2.17 1.96
C PRO A 61 -31.15 -1.44 1.06
N TYR A 62 -31.20 -0.10 1.09
CA TYR A 62 -30.23 0.78 0.43
C TYR A 62 -29.12 1.15 1.40
N ILE A 63 -27.88 0.78 1.07
CA ILE A 63 -26.71 1.09 1.91
C ILE A 63 -25.94 2.29 1.35
N THR A 64 -25.53 3.19 2.24
CA THR A 64 -24.61 4.30 1.96
C THR A 64 -23.34 4.11 2.80
N LEU A 65 -22.17 4.23 2.15
CA LEU A 65 -20.86 4.28 2.81
C LEU A 65 -20.23 5.67 2.65
N SER A 66 -19.57 6.12 3.72
CA SER A 66 -18.65 7.27 3.77
C SER A 66 -17.60 7.03 4.86
N GLY A 67 -16.63 7.92 5.02
CA GLY A 67 -15.62 7.80 6.07
C GLY A 67 -14.23 8.21 5.61
N GLU A 68 -13.19 7.66 6.24
CA GLU A 68 -11.80 8.04 6.04
C GLU A 68 -10.86 6.82 6.01
N LEU A 69 -9.83 6.90 5.17
CA LEU A 69 -8.74 5.93 5.07
C LEU A 69 -7.43 6.65 5.40
N ALA A 70 -6.83 6.34 6.53
CA ALA A 70 -5.56 6.91 6.99
C ALA A 70 -4.38 6.02 6.57
N LEU A 71 -3.34 6.65 6.02
CA LEU A 71 -2.12 6.00 5.56
C LEU A 71 -1.12 5.76 6.69
N GLY A 72 -0.29 4.72 6.54
CA GLY A 72 0.80 4.38 7.45
C GLY A 72 2.02 5.28 7.26
N GLY A 73 2.15 5.86 6.06
CA GLY A 73 3.12 6.90 5.74
C GLY A 73 4.44 6.35 5.21
N LEU A 74 5.03 7.11 4.29
CA LEU A 74 6.24 6.76 3.56
C LEU A 74 7.38 7.71 3.92
N GLY A 75 8.53 7.13 4.27
CA GLY A 75 9.80 7.81 4.41
C GLY A 75 10.83 7.37 3.38
N ILE A 76 11.92 8.12 3.31
CA ILE A 76 13.11 7.79 2.51
C ILE A 76 14.35 7.98 3.40
N GLU A 77 15.20 6.97 3.44
CA GLU A 77 16.57 7.02 3.96
C GLU A 77 17.54 7.21 2.79
N LEU A 78 18.33 8.28 2.83
CA LEU A 78 19.48 8.49 1.97
C LEU A 78 20.76 8.17 2.74
N ILE A 79 21.67 7.42 2.12
CA ILE A 79 22.93 7.01 2.74
C ILE A 79 24.09 7.47 1.85
N PHE A 80 24.94 8.32 2.41
CA PHE A 80 26.13 8.85 1.76
C PHE A 80 27.35 8.11 2.30
N GLN A 81 28.02 7.30 1.48
CA GLN A 81 29.22 6.57 1.84
C GLN A 81 30.43 7.11 1.09
N ASN A 82 31.34 7.79 1.80
CA ASN A 82 32.58 8.30 1.21
C ASN A 82 33.74 7.31 1.42
N ASN A 83 34.53 7.11 0.36
CA ASN A 83 35.84 6.47 0.39
C ASN A 83 36.89 7.51 -0.02
N VAL A 84 37.52 8.16 0.96
CA VAL A 84 38.55 9.19 0.73
C VAL A 84 39.73 8.57 -0.03
N LYS A 85 39.93 9.00 -1.28
CA LYS A 85 40.97 8.48 -2.16
C LYS A 85 42.36 8.98 -1.72
N GLY A 86 43.05 8.23 -0.86
CA GLY A 86 44.45 8.52 -0.51
C GLY A 86 45.01 7.83 0.72
N THR A 87 44.16 7.46 1.69
CA THR A 87 44.58 6.71 2.89
C THR A 87 43.52 5.66 3.22
N HIS A 88 43.94 4.40 3.23
CA HIS A 88 43.06 3.27 3.52
C HIS A 88 42.50 3.35 4.96
N THR A 89 41.30 2.76 5.15
CA THR A 89 40.58 2.46 6.42
C THR A 89 39.56 3.46 7.01
N HIS A 90 39.25 4.61 6.41
CA HIS A 90 38.11 5.43 6.87
C HIS A 90 36.98 5.48 5.84
N VAL A 91 35.86 4.84 6.17
CA VAL A 91 34.56 5.02 5.52
C VAL A 91 33.76 5.98 6.40
N GLU A 92 33.38 7.12 5.84
CA GLU A 92 32.46 8.05 6.51
C GLU A 92 31.07 7.81 5.92
N GLU A 93 30.14 7.34 6.76
CA GLU A 93 28.73 7.17 6.43
C GLU A 93 27.92 8.28 7.09
N THR A 94 27.04 8.92 6.33
CA THR A 94 26.04 9.86 6.86
C THR A 94 24.68 9.48 6.31
N THR A 95 23.67 9.43 7.18
CA THR A 95 22.29 9.21 6.78
C THR A 95 21.50 10.52 6.82
N ALA A 96 20.56 10.67 5.88
CA ALA A 96 19.55 11.73 5.90
C ALA A 96 18.18 11.10 5.66
N THR A 97 17.28 11.25 6.63
CA THR A 97 15.92 10.70 6.59
C THR A 97 14.91 11.81 6.36
N VAL A 98 13.89 11.53 5.54
CA VAL A 98 12.77 12.43 5.30
C VAL A 98 11.46 11.63 5.25
N ILE A 99 10.43 12.11 5.93
CA ILE A 99 9.06 11.61 5.78
C ILE A 99 8.46 12.36 4.59
N VAL A 100 8.10 11.64 3.54
CA VAL A 100 7.57 12.22 2.28
C VAL A 100 6.04 12.14 2.19
N ILE A 101 5.44 11.14 2.84
CA ILE A 101 3.99 11.05 3.07
C ILE A 101 3.79 10.81 4.57
N PRO A 102 3.21 11.77 5.33
CA PRO A 102 2.94 11.60 6.75
C PRO A 102 2.02 10.42 7.06
N ALA A 103 2.27 9.77 8.20
CA ALA A 103 1.31 8.84 8.78
C ALA A 103 0.06 9.60 9.25
N GLY A 104 -1.12 9.05 8.96
CA GLY A 104 -2.40 9.69 9.28
C GLY A 104 -2.97 10.59 8.18
N ASP A 105 -2.27 10.79 7.06
CA ASP A 105 -2.84 11.45 5.89
C ASP A 105 -4.11 10.71 5.44
N SER A 106 -5.24 11.43 5.37
CA SER A 106 -6.56 10.85 5.22
C SER A 106 -7.14 11.02 3.82
N ILE A 107 -7.55 9.90 3.23
CA ILE A 107 -8.35 9.86 2.00
C ILE A 107 -9.80 9.73 2.41
N THR A 108 -10.60 10.79 2.19
CA THR A 108 -12.05 10.74 2.43
C THR A 108 -12.72 9.81 1.44
N ILE A 109 -13.52 8.86 1.94
CA ILE A 109 -14.42 8.03 1.14
C ILE A 109 -15.65 8.90 0.80
N PRO A 110 -15.81 9.36 -0.47
CA PRO A 110 -16.98 10.15 -0.83
C PRO A 110 -18.22 9.27 -0.78
N LYS A 111 -19.36 9.85 -0.40
CA LYS A 111 -20.64 9.15 -0.22
C LYS A 111 -20.97 8.26 -1.44
N GLN A 112 -20.88 6.95 -1.27
CA GLN A 112 -21.12 5.99 -2.34
C GLN A 112 -22.62 5.78 -2.60
N PRO A 113 -23.03 5.57 -3.86
CA PRO A 113 -24.44 5.50 -4.24
C PRO A 113 -25.13 4.27 -3.66
N VAL A 114 -26.44 4.41 -3.47
CA VAL A 114 -27.29 3.40 -2.84
C VAL A 114 -27.43 2.13 -3.67
N LEU A 115 -27.01 1.01 -3.09
CA LEU A 115 -27.10 -0.32 -3.69
C LEU A 115 -28.07 -1.18 -2.87
N GLY A 116 -29.03 -1.82 -3.57
CA GLY A 116 -30.08 -2.62 -2.94
C GLY A 116 -29.60 -4.01 -2.55
N GLY A 117 -29.87 -4.42 -1.31
CA GLY A 117 -29.61 -5.77 -0.81
C GLY A 117 -30.76 -6.76 -1.07
N VAL A 118 -30.66 -7.97 -0.51
CA VAL A 118 -31.77 -8.95 -0.51
C VAL A 118 -32.97 -8.42 0.29
N GLY A 119 -34.18 -8.78 -0.16
CA GLY A 119 -35.42 -8.40 0.51
C GLY A 119 -35.53 -8.95 1.93
N GLY A 120 -35.99 -8.10 2.86
CA GLY A 120 -36.19 -8.43 4.28
C GLY A 120 -35.30 -7.60 5.21
N ASN A 121 -34.92 -8.20 6.34
CA ASN A 121 -34.05 -7.57 7.33
C ASN A 121 -32.76 -8.39 7.55
N PRO A 122 -31.84 -8.39 6.56
CA PRO A 122 -30.64 -9.22 6.57
C PRO A 122 -29.65 -8.77 7.64
N PHE A 123 -28.76 -9.69 7.98
CA PHE A 123 -27.49 -9.40 8.64
C PHE A 123 -26.55 -8.82 7.59
N ILE A 124 -25.98 -7.65 7.89
CA ILE A 124 -25.14 -6.91 6.96
C ILE A 124 -23.72 -6.89 7.51
N TRP A 125 -22.77 -7.29 6.66
CA TRP A 125 -21.35 -7.32 6.98
C TRP A 125 -20.57 -6.48 5.96
N LEU A 126 -19.41 -5.96 6.36
CA LEU A 126 -18.45 -5.31 5.49
C LEU A 126 -17.12 -6.04 5.54
N GLN A 127 -16.48 -6.23 4.40
CA GLN A 127 -15.13 -6.74 4.29
C GLN A 127 -14.31 -5.83 3.36
N PHE A 128 -13.13 -5.41 3.79
CA PHE A 128 -12.18 -4.73 2.92
C PHE A 128 -11.49 -5.77 2.02
N THR A 129 -11.39 -5.48 0.72
CA THR A 129 -10.70 -6.33 -0.25
C THR A 129 -9.79 -5.51 -1.16
N ASP A 130 -8.79 -6.16 -1.76
CA ASP A 130 -7.97 -5.55 -2.81
C ASP A 130 -8.79 -5.33 -4.10
N ALA A 131 -8.15 -4.74 -5.12
CA ALA A 131 -8.73 -4.54 -6.44
C ALA A 131 -9.12 -5.84 -7.17
N ASN A 132 -8.52 -6.98 -6.81
CA ASN A 132 -8.81 -8.30 -7.38
C ASN A 132 -9.93 -9.04 -6.61
N GLY A 133 -10.38 -8.49 -5.46
CA GLY A 133 -11.40 -9.06 -4.59
C GLY A 133 -10.87 -9.98 -3.48
N ASN A 134 -9.55 -10.08 -3.29
CA ASN A 134 -8.92 -10.82 -2.19
C ASN A 134 -9.17 -10.10 -0.86
N ALA A 135 -9.47 -10.84 0.20
CA ALA A 135 -9.73 -10.27 1.51
C ALA A 135 -8.49 -9.57 2.11
N LEU A 136 -8.63 -8.29 2.46
CA LEU A 136 -7.67 -7.53 3.26
C LEU A 136 -8.05 -7.56 4.75
N SER A 137 -9.35 -7.74 5.07
CA SER A 137 -9.86 -7.88 6.44
C SER A 137 -10.71 -9.14 6.62
N GLY A 138 -11.02 -9.46 7.88
CA GLY A 138 -12.18 -10.30 8.19
C GLY A 138 -13.50 -9.58 7.86
N GLU A 139 -14.61 -10.30 7.97
CA GLU A 139 -15.95 -9.71 7.89
C GLU A 139 -16.29 -8.98 9.19
N ILE A 140 -16.69 -7.70 9.08
CA ILE A 140 -17.07 -6.82 10.17
C ILE A 140 -18.60 -6.77 10.21
N PHE A 141 -19.21 -7.16 11.34
CA PHE A 141 -20.67 -7.12 11.47
C PHE A 141 -21.16 -5.69 11.65
N LEU A 142 -21.97 -5.19 10.72
CA LEU A 142 -22.52 -3.84 10.77
C LEU A 142 -23.82 -3.78 11.58
N GLY A 143 -24.60 -4.87 11.60
CA GLY A 143 -25.92 -4.89 12.21
C GLY A 143 -27.01 -5.41 11.27
N ARG A 144 -28.23 -4.91 11.46
CA ARG A 144 -29.42 -5.27 10.68
C ARG A 144 -30.20 -4.02 10.33
N CYS A 145 -30.67 -3.89 9.09
CA CYS A 145 -31.16 -2.62 8.55
C CYS A 145 -32.20 -1.93 9.45
N VAL A 146 -33.25 -2.63 9.91
CA VAL A 146 -34.32 -2.00 10.72
C VAL A 146 -33.87 -1.63 12.14
N GLN A 147 -32.70 -2.10 12.58
CA GLN A 147 -32.13 -1.87 13.92
C GLN A 147 -31.02 -0.80 13.89
N GLY A 148 -30.70 -0.27 12.71
CA GLY A 148 -29.53 0.58 12.47
C GLY A 148 -28.27 -0.24 12.20
N LEU A 149 -27.30 0.42 11.56
CA LEU A 149 -25.95 -0.11 11.36
C LEU A 149 -24.94 0.69 12.18
N MET A 150 -23.85 0.03 12.53
CA MET A 150 -22.68 0.58 13.20
C MET A 150 -21.62 0.95 12.17
N ALA A 151 -20.70 1.85 12.55
CA ALA A 151 -19.49 2.09 11.78
C ALA A 151 -18.60 0.85 11.73
N ALA A 152 -17.72 0.78 10.73
CA ALA A 152 -16.76 -0.30 10.55
C ALA A 152 -15.32 0.24 10.60
N ASP A 153 -14.54 -0.29 11.54
CA ASP A 153 -13.12 -0.01 11.67
C ASP A 153 -12.29 -1.19 11.15
N GLY A 154 -11.24 -0.91 10.39
CA GLY A 154 -10.33 -1.92 9.86
C GLY A 154 -8.88 -1.46 9.86
N SER A 155 -7.95 -2.39 10.06
CA SER A 155 -6.52 -2.15 9.83
C SER A 155 -5.96 -3.31 9.02
N PHE A 156 -5.27 -2.98 7.93
CA PHE A 156 -4.76 -3.95 6.96
C PHE A 156 -3.58 -3.34 6.17
N VAL A 157 -2.87 -4.16 5.41
CA VAL A 157 -1.73 -3.73 4.58
C VAL A 157 -2.08 -3.94 3.11
N ILE A 158 -1.76 -2.96 2.27
CA ILE A 158 -1.85 -3.05 0.82
C ILE A 158 -0.46 -3.00 0.18
N SER A 159 -0.38 -3.34 -1.11
CA SER A 159 0.85 -3.11 -1.89
C SER A 159 0.78 -1.71 -2.51
N ALA A 160 1.88 -0.97 -2.50
CA ALA A 160 1.97 0.31 -3.18
C ALA A 160 3.30 0.43 -3.93
N LEU A 161 3.28 1.02 -5.12
CA LEU A 161 4.50 1.31 -5.88
C LEU A 161 5.00 2.69 -5.45
N ALA A 162 6.04 2.70 -4.61
CA ALA A 162 6.77 3.91 -4.29
C ALA A 162 7.73 4.23 -5.43
N SER A 163 7.77 5.49 -5.86
CA SER A 163 8.65 6.00 -6.92
C SER A 163 9.30 7.29 -6.46
N ALA A 164 10.62 7.38 -6.54
CA ALA A 164 11.39 8.56 -6.15
C ALA A 164 12.33 8.96 -7.29
N THR A 165 12.17 10.18 -7.79
CA THR A 165 13.10 10.83 -8.71
C THR A 165 14.08 11.67 -7.90
N VAL A 166 15.37 11.36 -8.02
CA VAL A 166 16.46 12.02 -7.31
C VAL A 166 17.27 12.86 -8.29
N GLU A 167 17.41 14.14 -7.98
CA GLU A 167 18.17 15.12 -8.76
C GLU A 167 19.41 15.56 -7.98
N GLY A 168 20.54 15.64 -8.69
CA GLY A 168 21.76 16.25 -8.18
C GLY A 168 21.55 17.73 -7.86
N GLY A 169 21.90 18.14 -6.64
CA GLY A 169 21.98 19.54 -6.25
C GLY A 169 23.39 20.07 -6.52
N SER A 170 24.16 20.30 -5.47
CA SER A 170 25.58 20.65 -5.56
C SER A 170 26.46 19.41 -5.40
N CYS A 171 27.28 19.04 -6.40
CA CYS A 171 28.36 18.07 -6.23
C CYS A 171 29.71 18.80 -6.08
N SER A 172 30.18 18.99 -4.84
CA SER A 172 31.42 19.70 -4.56
C SER A 172 32.30 18.99 -3.54
N ASN A 173 33.58 19.37 -3.52
CA ASN A 173 34.56 18.94 -2.52
C ASN A 173 34.07 19.17 -1.08
N HIS A 174 33.28 20.22 -0.88
CA HIS A 174 32.80 20.71 0.42
C HIS A 174 31.41 20.19 0.80
N GLY A 175 30.76 19.44 -0.09
CA GLY A 175 29.42 18.91 0.15
C GLY A 175 28.74 18.44 -1.12
N SER A 176 28.11 17.28 -1.03
CA SER A 176 27.20 16.68 -2.01
C SER A 176 25.79 16.83 -1.50
N THR A 177 24.92 17.52 -2.23
CA THR A 177 23.49 17.62 -1.91
C THR A 177 22.65 17.04 -3.04
N ILE A 178 21.53 16.41 -2.68
CA ILE A 178 20.54 15.89 -3.62
C ILE A 178 19.15 16.34 -3.19
N SER A 179 18.24 16.49 -4.15
CA SER A 179 16.83 16.75 -3.91
C SER A 179 15.99 15.62 -4.48
N LEU A 180 14.86 15.31 -3.86
CA LEU A 180 13.99 14.21 -4.29
C LEU A 180 12.53 14.65 -4.37
N SER A 181 11.80 14.09 -5.31
CA SER A 181 10.34 14.19 -5.48
C SER A 181 9.81 12.85 -5.98
N GLY A 182 8.51 12.65 -5.97
CA GLY A 182 7.97 11.37 -6.45
C GLY A 182 6.53 11.14 -6.06
N GLU A 183 6.15 9.87 -6.07
CA GLU A 183 4.76 9.44 -5.86
C GLU A 183 4.69 8.06 -5.19
N LEU A 184 3.54 7.79 -4.57
CA LEU A 184 3.12 6.49 -4.10
C LEU A 184 1.84 6.07 -4.85
N SER A 185 1.88 5.00 -5.62
CA SER A 185 0.72 4.47 -6.37
C SER A 185 0.11 3.27 -5.65
N LEU A 186 -1.13 3.40 -5.18
CA LEU A 186 -1.79 2.41 -4.33
C LEU A 186 -2.40 1.24 -5.15
N SER A 187 -2.35 0.00 -4.66
CA SER A 187 -2.99 -1.16 -5.33
C SER A 187 -4.52 -1.12 -5.38
N GLY A 188 -5.14 -0.12 -4.76
CA GLY A 188 -6.59 0.03 -4.66
C GLY A 188 -7.21 -0.75 -3.51
N ILE A 189 -8.37 -0.27 -3.05
CA ILE A 189 -9.14 -0.78 -1.92
C ILE A 189 -10.62 -0.78 -2.28
N ASN A 190 -11.30 -1.88 -2.01
CA ASN A 190 -12.74 -2.05 -2.15
C ASN A 190 -13.40 -2.34 -0.79
N ALA A 191 -14.65 -1.93 -0.61
CA ALA A 191 -15.54 -2.45 0.42
C ALA A 191 -16.52 -3.44 -0.22
N ARG A 192 -16.51 -4.68 0.27
CA ARG A 192 -17.49 -5.72 -0.07
C ARG A 192 -18.56 -5.75 1.03
N LEU A 193 -19.75 -5.28 0.71
CA LEU A 193 -20.94 -5.49 1.53
C LEU A 193 -21.47 -6.91 1.30
N ILE A 194 -21.83 -7.61 2.37
CA ILE A 194 -22.34 -8.99 2.33
C ILE A 194 -23.67 -9.00 3.09
N PHE A 195 -24.73 -9.45 2.43
CA PHE A 195 -26.08 -9.53 3.01
C PHE A 195 -26.46 -11.00 3.20
N ARG A 196 -26.72 -11.41 4.45
CA ARG A 196 -27.15 -12.78 4.80
C ARG A 196 -28.53 -12.76 5.44
N ASN A 197 -29.47 -13.56 4.93
CA ASN A 197 -30.85 -13.55 5.45
C ASN A 197 -31.09 -14.52 6.62
N ASN A 198 -30.16 -15.45 6.89
CA ASN A 198 -30.36 -16.55 7.86
C ASN A 198 -29.19 -16.79 8.82
N ASP A 199 -28.38 -15.76 9.09
CA ASP A 199 -27.23 -15.83 10.02
C ASP A 199 -27.67 -15.74 11.50
N ASN A 200 -28.71 -16.51 11.85
CA ASN A 200 -29.32 -16.53 13.17
C ASN A 200 -28.84 -17.76 13.97
N PRO A 201 -28.03 -17.59 15.04
CA PRO A 201 -27.44 -18.71 15.77
C PRO A 201 -28.43 -19.63 16.50
N VAL A 202 -29.72 -19.25 16.59
CA VAL A 202 -30.79 -20.10 17.16
C VAL A 202 -31.70 -20.75 16.11
N GLY A 203 -31.43 -20.60 14.82
CA GLY A 203 -32.20 -21.18 13.73
C GLY A 203 -33.55 -20.46 13.49
N GLY A 204 -33.60 -19.58 12.49
CA GLY A 204 -34.84 -18.92 12.08
C GLY A 204 -35.73 -19.82 11.20
N PRO A 205 -37.03 -19.50 11.03
CA PRO A 205 -37.94 -20.24 10.15
C PRO A 205 -37.72 -19.97 8.64
N HIS A 206 -36.73 -19.16 8.28
CA HIS A 206 -36.48 -18.73 6.91
C HIS A 206 -35.68 -19.78 6.14
N GLN A 207 -36.24 -20.29 5.05
CA GLN A 207 -35.65 -21.35 4.22
C GLN A 207 -34.77 -20.82 3.06
N HIS A 208 -34.61 -19.49 2.95
CA HIS A 208 -33.94 -18.84 1.81
C HIS A 208 -32.54 -18.35 2.21
N ASN A 209 -31.54 -19.19 1.95
CA ASN A 209 -30.13 -18.82 2.09
C ASN A 209 -29.64 -18.20 0.78
N GLU A 210 -29.96 -16.92 0.55
CA GLU A 210 -29.29 -16.12 -0.47
C GLU A 210 -28.34 -15.14 0.20
N ASP A 211 -27.05 -15.37 -0.05
CA ASP A 211 -25.97 -14.41 0.24
C ASP A 211 -25.78 -13.56 -1.02
N THR A 212 -26.03 -12.25 -0.91
CA THR A 212 -25.69 -11.28 -1.96
C THR A 212 -24.48 -10.47 -1.54
N THR A 213 -23.55 -10.25 -2.46
CA THR A 213 -22.39 -9.37 -2.22
C THR A 213 -22.40 -8.19 -3.18
N VAL A 214 -22.10 -7.00 -2.65
CA VAL A 214 -22.00 -5.76 -3.41
C VAL A 214 -20.61 -5.17 -3.16
N THR A 215 -19.83 -4.97 -4.22
CA THR A 215 -18.48 -4.39 -4.13
C THR A 215 -18.50 -2.93 -4.52
N ILE A 216 -17.90 -2.09 -3.68
CA ILE A 216 -17.82 -0.65 -3.80
C ILE A 216 -16.34 -0.27 -3.84
N VAL A 217 -15.90 0.49 -4.85
CA VAL A 217 -14.52 0.97 -4.95
C VAL A 217 -14.32 2.15 -3.99
N LEU A 218 -13.41 2.02 -3.04
CA LEU A 218 -13.04 3.11 -2.12
C LEU A 218 -11.86 3.91 -2.68
N ILE A 219 -10.81 3.19 -3.09
CA ILE A 219 -9.64 3.72 -3.79
C ILE A 219 -9.42 2.89 -5.06
N PRO A 220 -9.48 3.48 -6.26
CA PRO A 220 -9.10 2.81 -7.49
C PRO A 220 -7.65 2.30 -7.46
N ALA A 221 -7.39 1.16 -8.10
CA ALA A 221 -6.02 0.72 -8.32
C ALA A 221 -5.27 1.73 -9.20
N GLY A 222 -4.06 2.11 -8.80
CA GLY A 222 -3.25 3.10 -9.49
C GLY A 222 -3.47 4.55 -9.04
N THR A 223 -4.33 4.82 -8.04
CA THR A 223 -4.42 6.15 -7.42
C THR A 223 -3.05 6.55 -6.86
N THR A 224 -2.53 7.69 -7.32
CA THR A 224 -1.24 8.24 -6.92
C THR A 224 -1.37 9.32 -5.86
N ILE A 225 -0.36 9.38 -4.98
CA ILE A 225 -0.14 10.45 -4.01
C ILE A 225 1.24 11.02 -4.32
N GLU A 226 1.29 12.23 -4.85
CA GLU A 226 2.54 12.93 -5.12
C GLU A 226 3.11 13.55 -3.84
N PHE A 227 4.41 13.37 -3.61
CA PHE A 227 5.14 14.16 -2.62
C PHE A 227 6.00 15.23 -3.32
N PRO A 228 5.91 16.51 -2.90
CA PRO A 228 6.61 17.59 -3.57
C PRO A 228 8.13 17.47 -3.40
N LYS A 229 8.85 18.20 -4.25
CA LYS A 229 10.31 18.30 -4.20
C LYS A 229 10.79 18.74 -2.81
N GLN A 230 11.53 17.85 -2.16
CA GLN A 230 12.10 18.06 -0.84
C GLN A 230 13.30 19.03 -0.90
N PRO A 231 13.60 19.74 0.21
CA PRO A 231 14.82 20.53 0.33
C PRO A 231 16.09 19.69 0.05
N PRO A 232 17.22 20.31 -0.32
CA PRO A 232 18.46 19.58 -0.53
C PRO A 232 18.93 18.82 0.73
N LEU A 233 19.08 17.51 0.60
CA LEU A 233 19.54 16.58 1.64
C LEU A 233 21.00 16.19 1.39
N GLY A 234 21.74 15.91 2.47
CA GLY A 234 23.17 15.56 2.42
C GLY A 234 24.07 16.65 2.99
N GLY A 235 25.18 16.92 2.31
CA GLY A 235 26.25 17.83 2.76
C GLY A 235 27.63 17.17 2.90
N VAL A 236 27.76 15.88 2.60
CA VAL A 236 29.03 15.13 2.72
C VAL A 236 29.98 15.45 1.57
N GLY A 237 31.21 15.84 1.88
CA GLY A 237 32.26 16.12 0.89
C GLY A 237 32.86 14.85 0.26
N GLY A 238 33.75 15.04 -0.71
CA GLY A 238 34.64 13.97 -1.18
C GLY A 238 34.08 12.96 -2.20
N ASN A 239 32.97 13.26 -2.88
CA ASN A 239 32.37 12.41 -3.94
C ASN A 239 31.90 11.04 -3.38
N PRO A 240 30.89 11.03 -2.49
CA PRO A 240 30.35 9.80 -1.92
C PRO A 240 29.60 8.95 -2.96
N TRP A 241 29.48 7.66 -2.67
CA TRP A 241 28.40 6.84 -3.20
C TRP A 241 27.11 7.20 -2.47
N ILE A 242 26.01 7.27 -3.22
CA ILE A 242 24.70 7.65 -2.67
C ILE A 242 23.73 6.48 -2.88
N TYR A 243 23.11 6.06 -1.80
CA TYR A 243 22.07 5.02 -1.80
C TYR A 243 20.74 5.59 -1.30
N LEU A 244 19.64 4.96 -1.71
CA LEU A 244 18.28 5.25 -1.27
C LEU A 244 17.61 3.96 -0.79
N ALA A 245 16.91 4.02 0.34
CA ALA A 245 15.91 3.03 0.74
C ALA A 245 14.60 3.73 1.08
N PHE A 246 13.46 3.12 0.73
CA PHE A 246 12.16 3.52 1.26
C PHE A 246 12.02 3.00 2.69
N THR A 247 11.40 3.79 3.56
CA THR A 247 11.11 3.42 4.95
C THR A 247 9.63 3.59 5.27
N ASP A 248 9.16 2.95 6.34
CA ASP A 248 7.91 3.36 6.99
C ASP A 248 8.08 4.72 7.73
N ALA A 249 6.99 5.24 8.28
CA ALA A 249 7.00 6.47 9.09
C ALA A 249 7.73 6.34 10.45
N GLN A 250 8.21 5.15 10.83
CA GLN A 250 9.07 4.94 11.99
C GLN A 250 10.56 4.84 11.61
N GLY A 251 10.88 4.87 10.31
CA GLY A 251 12.23 4.77 9.78
C GLY A 251 12.74 3.34 9.55
N ASN A 252 11.88 2.32 9.66
CA ASN A 252 12.29 0.95 9.32
C ASN A 252 12.33 0.78 7.79
N PRO A 253 13.37 0.18 7.20
CA PRO A 253 13.42 -0.07 5.77
C PRO A 253 12.29 -0.98 5.27
N VAL A 254 11.57 -0.53 4.25
CA VAL A 254 10.52 -1.29 3.55
C VAL A 254 10.90 -1.65 2.11
N SER A 255 12.11 -1.27 1.67
CA SER A 255 12.73 -1.71 0.42
C SER A 255 14.17 -2.16 0.62
N GLU A 256 14.78 -2.72 -0.44
CA GLU A 256 16.23 -2.81 -0.55
C GLU A 256 16.89 -1.43 -0.75
N ARG A 257 18.23 -1.39 -0.70
CA ARG A 257 19.03 -0.17 -0.92
C ARG A 257 19.40 -0.04 -2.40
N PHE A 258 18.83 0.95 -3.08
CA PHE A 258 19.16 1.30 -4.45
C PHE A 258 20.44 2.13 -4.49
N LEU A 259 21.43 1.72 -5.28
CA LEU A 259 22.59 2.55 -5.58
C LEU A 259 22.20 3.60 -6.64
N LEU A 260 22.19 4.87 -6.27
CA LEU A 260 21.88 5.98 -7.18
C LEU A 260 23.11 6.41 -8.02
N GLY A 261 24.31 6.05 -7.58
CA GLY A 261 25.57 6.40 -8.23
C GLY A 261 26.40 7.35 -7.38
N ARG A 262 27.06 8.33 -8.02
CA ARG A 262 28.02 9.24 -7.38
C ARG A 262 27.73 10.71 -7.66
N CYS A 263 28.02 11.56 -6.68
CA CYS A 263 28.07 13.01 -6.86
C CYS A 263 29.46 13.42 -7.39
N VAL A 264 29.69 13.23 -8.69
CA VAL A 264 30.91 13.66 -9.39
C VAL A 264 30.84 15.14 -9.76
N GLN A 265 32.01 15.78 -9.79
CA GLN A 265 32.14 17.09 -10.42
C GLN A 265 32.14 16.92 -11.94
N ASP A 266 31.28 17.67 -12.63
CA ASP A 266 31.53 18.02 -14.02
C ASP A 266 32.72 19.00 -14.04
N PHE A 267 33.73 18.69 -14.86
CA PHE A 267 35.01 19.43 -14.97
C PHE A 267 34.98 20.49 -16.07
#